data_AF-A0A1H0H8C5-F1
#
_entry.id   AF-A0A1H0H8C5-F1
#
_cell.length_a   1.000
_cell.length_b   1.000
_cell.length_c   1.000
_cell.angle_alpha   90.00
_cell.angle_beta   90.00
_cell.angle_gamma   90.00
#
_symmetry.space_group_name_H-M   'P 1'
#
loop_
_entity.id
_entity.type
_entity.pdbx_description
1 polymer ?
#
loop_
_entity_poly.entity_id
_entity_poly.type
_entity_poly.pdbx_seq_one_letter_code
_entity_poly.pdbx_strand_id
1 'polypeptide(L)'
;MSVITKNETDEDVQLIKEYTLLPILLDMLARDSEQLKIYKDKLVYSHVLFYLKEVENAIYPELQNVKNYMKKRDIKVLNTSTTSLGINVEYKVRGYIHHFTMLRSLVKAELMTTLMKMRRSL
;
A
#
# COMPACT_ATOMS: atom_id res chain seq x y z
N MET A 1 -33.08 8.21 1.52
CA MET A 1 -32.46 7.76 0.24
C MET A 1 -31.07 8.34 0.18
N SER A 2 -30.02 7.51 0.19
CA SER A 2 -28.65 7.98 0.06
C SER A 2 -28.42 8.41 -1.39
N VAL A 3 -28.11 9.68 -1.61
CA VAL A 3 -27.71 10.19 -2.92
C VAL A 3 -26.37 9.54 -3.24
N ILE A 4 -26.36 8.62 -4.22
CA ILE A 4 -25.10 8.10 -4.76
C ILE A 4 -24.44 9.28 -5.48
N THR A 5 -23.56 9.97 -4.77
CA THR A 5 -22.67 10.96 -5.37
C THR A 5 -21.80 10.25 -6.39
N LYS A 6 -21.81 10.74 -7.63
CA LYS A 6 -20.94 10.25 -8.70
C LYS A 6 -19.47 10.59 -8.47
N ASN A 7 -19.21 11.57 -7.60
CA ASN A 7 -17.88 11.96 -7.19
C ASN A 7 -17.30 11.00 -6.15
N GLU A 8 -15.99 10.89 -6.13
CA GLU A 8 -15.23 10.18 -5.10
C GLU A 8 -15.52 10.70 -3.69
N THR A 9 -15.60 9.78 -2.72
CA THR A 9 -15.65 10.12 -1.29
C THR A 9 -14.26 10.00 -0.67
N ASP A 10 -14.03 10.63 0.48
CA ASP A 10 -12.76 10.51 1.20
C ASP A 10 -12.40 9.05 1.53
N GLU A 11 -13.41 8.22 1.81
CA GLU A 11 -13.22 6.79 2.04
C GLU A 11 -12.76 6.05 0.76
N ASP A 12 -13.27 6.46 -0.40
CA ASP A 12 -12.86 5.87 -1.68
C ASP A 12 -11.39 6.21 -1.96
N VAL A 13 -11.02 7.49 -1.77
CA VAL A 13 -9.63 7.95 -1.90
C VAL A 13 -8.72 7.22 -0.91
N GLN A 14 -9.16 7.01 0.33
CA GLN A 14 -8.41 6.27 1.34
C GLN A 14 -8.16 4.82 0.92
N LEU A 15 -9.18 4.11 0.41
CA LEU A 15 -9.02 2.75 -0.13
C LEU A 15 -8.01 2.70 -1.28
N ILE A 16 -8.03 3.70 -2.16
CA ILE A 16 -7.10 3.79 -3.28
C ILE A 16 -5.67 4.01 -2.77
N LYS A 17 -5.46 4.91 -1.79
CA LYS A 17 -4.14 5.12 -1.17
C LYS A 17 -3.61 3.82 -0.56
N GLU A 18 -4.43 3.13 0.23
CA GLU A 18 -4.04 1.85 0.85
C GLU A 18 -3.68 0.82 -0.21
N TYR A 19 -4.51 0.66 -1.24
CA TYR A 19 -4.25 -0.26 -2.34
C TYR A 19 -2.96 0.07 -3.10
N THR A 20 -2.64 1.34 -3.29
CA THR A 20 -1.40 1.77 -3.97
C THR A 20 -0.17 1.59 -3.10
N LEU A 21 -0.26 1.83 -1.78
CA LEU A 21 0.89 1.79 -0.87
C LEU A 21 1.31 0.36 -0.50
N LEU A 22 0.38 -0.58 -0.40
CA LEU A 22 0.70 -1.96 -0.01
C LEU A 22 1.67 -2.66 -1.00
N PRO A 23 1.51 -2.59 -2.33
CA PRO A 23 2.50 -3.10 -3.28
C PRO A 23 3.86 -2.40 -3.18
N ILE A 24 3.87 -1.08 -2.97
CA ILE A 24 5.12 -0.33 -2.76
C ILE A 24 5.85 -0.84 -1.52
N LEU A 25 5.10 -1.14 -0.46
CA LEU A 25 5.65 -1.70 0.77
C LEU A 25 6.21 -3.10 0.55
N LEU A 26 5.51 -3.97 -0.19
CA LEU A 26 6.02 -5.29 -0.57
C LEU A 26 7.33 -5.19 -1.36
N ASP A 27 7.40 -4.28 -2.34
CA ASP A 27 8.62 -4.06 -3.12
C ASP A 27 9.78 -3.55 -2.24
N MET A 28 9.50 -2.69 -1.25
CA MET A 28 10.48 -2.24 -0.27
C MET A 28 10.99 -3.39 0.59
N LEU A 29 10.08 -4.18 1.17
CA LEU A 29 10.44 -5.33 2.00
C LEU A 29 11.27 -6.35 1.21
N ALA A 30 10.91 -6.62 -0.04
CA ALA A 30 11.66 -7.53 -0.90
C ALA A 30 13.09 -7.03 -1.15
N ARG A 31 13.25 -5.75 -1.53
CA ARG A 31 14.58 -5.15 -1.77
C ARG A 31 15.45 -5.15 -0.51
N ASP A 32 14.90 -4.71 0.62
CA ASP A 32 15.67 -4.58 1.86
C ASP A 32 16.00 -5.97 2.44
N SER A 33 15.07 -6.93 2.35
CA SER A 33 15.34 -8.32 2.74
C SER A 33 16.45 -8.94 1.90
N GLU A 34 16.47 -8.70 0.58
CA GLU A 34 17.54 -9.20 -0.29
C GLU A 34 18.91 -8.65 0.10
N GLN A 35 18.99 -7.37 0.47
CA GLN A 35 20.23 -6.78 0.99
C GLN A 35 20.67 -7.40 2.32
N LEU A 36 19.72 -7.70 3.21
CA LEU A 36 20.02 -8.28 4.51
C LEU A 36 20.39 -9.78 4.45
N LYS A 37 19.96 -10.51 3.41
CA LYS A 37 20.30 -11.94 3.23
C LYS A 37 21.80 -12.22 3.20
N ILE A 38 22.62 -11.25 2.79
CA ILE A 38 24.08 -11.34 2.80
C ILE A 38 24.61 -11.61 4.23
N TYR A 39 23.86 -11.21 5.26
CA TYR A 39 24.23 -11.36 6.67
C TYR A 39 23.42 -12.44 7.40
N LYS A 40 22.69 -13.31 6.69
CA LYS A 40 21.73 -14.27 7.28
C LYS A 40 22.31 -15.18 8.37
N ASP A 41 23.61 -15.48 8.34
CA ASP A 41 24.25 -16.37 9.32
C ASP A 41 24.50 -15.67 10.67
N LYS A 42 24.36 -14.34 10.73
CA LYS A 42 24.41 -13.58 11.97
C LYS A 42 23.06 -13.63 12.66
N LEU A 43 23.04 -14.05 13.93
CA LEU A 43 21.83 -14.22 14.74
C LEU A 43 20.83 -13.05 14.63
N VAL A 44 21.31 -11.81 14.81
CA VAL A 44 20.46 -10.61 14.77
C VAL A 44 19.82 -10.42 13.40
N TYR A 45 20.57 -10.62 12.32
CA TYR A 45 20.07 -10.42 10.96
C TYR A 45 19.08 -11.52 10.55
N SER A 46 19.34 -12.77 10.95
CA SER A 46 18.38 -13.87 10.80
C SER A 46 17.04 -13.56 11.47
N HIS A 47 17.09 -13.05 12.70
CA HIS A 47 15.89 -12.65 13.43
C HIS A 47 15.13 -11.49 12.75
N VAL A 48 15.84 -10.48 12.23
CA VAL A 48 15.23 -9.39 11.46
C VAL A 48 14.58 -9.91 10.18
N LEU A 49 15.26 -10.77 9.43
CA LEU A 49 14.72 -11.38 8.20
C LEU A 49 13.45 -12.18 8.46
N PHE A 50 13.39 -12.92 9.57
CA PHE A 50 12.18 -13.62 10.00
C PHE A 50 11.02 -12.63 10.20
N TYR A 51 11.24 -11.53 10.94
CA TYR A 51 10.20 -10.51 11.12
C TYR A 51 9.76 -9.83 9.83
N LEU A 52 10.69 -9.50 8.93
CA LEU A 52 10.34 -8.91 7.64
C LEU A 52 9.45 -9.86 6.83
N LYS A 53 9.69 -11.18 6.92
CA LYS A 53 8.86 -12.18 6.25
C LYS A 53 7.46 -12.25 6.85
N GLU A 54 7.32 -12.19 8.17
CA GLU A 54 6.02 -12.16 8.84
C GLU A 54 5.21 -10.92 8.44
N VAL A 55 5.86 -9.75 8.37
CA VAL A 55 5.22 -8.52 7.90
C VAL A 55 4.80 -8.64 6.43
N GLU A 56 5.66 -9.18 5.57
CA GLU A 56 5.32 -9.44 4.16
C GLU A 56 4.08 -10.34 4.04
N ASN A 57 4.05 -11.45 4.81
CA ASN A 57 2.93 -12.39 4.83
C ASN A 57 1.62 -11.73 5.29
N ALA A 58 1.68 -10.81 6.26
CA ALA A 58 0.52 -10.06 6.75
C ALA A 58 -0.02 -9.04 5.74
N ILE A 59 0.79 -8.56 4.79
CA ILE A 59 0.34 -7.59 3.79
C ILE A 59 -0.59 -8.21 2.74
N TYR A 60 -0.38 -9.47 2.34
CA TYR A 60 -1.18 -10.08 1.27
C TYR A 60 -2.68 -10.17 1.61
N PRO A 61 -3.11 -10.63 2.81
CA PRO A 61 -4.52 -10.58 3.21
C PRO A 61 -5.09 -9.16 3.21
N GLU A 62 -4.35 -8.17 3.70
CA GLU A 62 -4.80 -6.77 3.72
C GLU A 62 -5.00 -6.23 2.30
N LEU A 63 -4.06 -6.51 1.39
CA LEU A 63 -4.18 -6.13 -0.02
C LEU A 63 -5.41 -6.77 -0.66
N GLN A 64 -5.67 -8.04 -0.38
CA GLN A 64 -6.85 -8.74 -0.88
C GLN A 64 -8.14 -8.15 -0.30
N ASN A 65 -8.16 -7.78 0.98
CA ASN A 65 -9.28 -7.13 1.64
C ASN A 65 -9.58 -5.77 0.98
N VAL A 66 -8.57 -4.90 0.84
CA VAL A 66 -8.73 -3.59 0.18
C VAL A 66 -9.22 -3.76 -1.25
N LYS A 67 -8.65 -4.69 -2.02
CA LYS A 67 -9.11 -5.00 -3.39
C LYS A 67 -10.58 -5.42 -3.44
N ASN A 68 -11.03 -6.22 -2.47
CA ASN A 68 -12.43 -6.63 -2.36
C ASN A 68 -13.35 -5.44 -2.04
N TYR A 69 -12.94 -4.53 -1.14
CA TYR A 69 -13.69 -3.31 -0.86
C TYR A 69 -13.78 -2.38 -2.06
N MET A 70 -12.68 -2.18 -2.77
CA MET A 70 -12.67 -1.39 -4.02
C MET A 70 -13.63 -1.97 -5.06
N LYS A 71 -13.61 -3.29 -5.26
CA LYS A 71 -14.52 -3.96 -6.20
C LYS A 71 -16.00 -3.73 -5.83
N LYS A 72 -16.34 -3.82 -4.53
CA LYS A 72 -17.71 -3.57 -4.04
C LYS A 72 -18.18 -2.13 -4.26
N ARG A 73 -17.25 -1.18 -4.38
CA ARG A 73 -17.51 0.26 -4.56
C ARG A 73 -17.34 0.75 -6.01
N ASP A 74 -17.12 -0.16 -6.97
CA ASP A 74 -16.80 0.16 -8.37
C ASP A 74 -15.58 1.10 -8.51
N ILE A 75 -14.51 0.76 -7.77
CA ILE A 75 -13.23 1.48 -7.79
C ILE A 75 -12.18 0.62 -8.50
N LYS A 76 -11.39 1.25 -9.38
CA LYS A 76 -10.26 0.61 -10.06
C LYS A 76 -9.08 1.57 -10.23
N VAL A 77 -7.91 1.20 -9.74
CA VAL A 77 -6.66 1.89 -10.11
C VAL A 77 -6.29 1.52 -11.54
N LEU A 78 -6.08 2.53 -12.38
CA LEU A 78 -5.77 2.40 -13.79
C LEU A 78 -4.26 2.44 -14.03
N ASN A 79 -3.58 3.40 -13.40
CA ASN A 79 -2.15 3.58 -13.52
C ASN A 79 -1.55 4.10 -12.21
N THR A 80 -0.33 3.68 -11.90
CA THR A 80 0.48 4.22 -10.81
C THR A 80 1.87 4.50 -11.38
N SER A 81 2.33 5.74 -11.28
CA SER A 81 3.65 6.14 -11.77
C SER A 81 4.44 6.87 -10.69
N THR A 82 5.72 6.54 -10.56
CA THR A 82 6.63 7.22 -9.64
C THR A 82 7.32 8.37 -10.36
N THR A 83 7.38 9.52 -9.69
CA THR A 83 8.02 10.74 -10.20
C THR A 83 9.09 11.24 -9.22
N SER A 84 9.77 12.33 -9.57
CA SER A 84 10.68 13.02 -8.64
C SER A 84 9.94 13.56 -7.41
N LEU A 85 8.70 14.05 -7.58
CA LEU A 85 7.89 14.64 -6.51
C LEU A 85 7.24 13.59 -5.59
N GLY A 86 6.90 12.41 -6.12
CA GLY A 86 6.19 11.39 -5.36
C GLY A 86 5.58 10.31 -6.25
N ILE A 87 4.32 9.97 -6.02
CA ILE A 87 3.57 9.00 -6.84
C ILE A 87 2.29 9.62 -7.38
N ASN A 88 2.06 9.44 -8.67
CA ASN A 88 0.84 9.84 -9.36
C ASN A 88 -0.03 8.60 -9.56
N VAL A 89 -1.30 8.71 -9.19
CA VAL A 89 -2.27 7.62 -9.30
C VAL A 89 -3.41 8.09 -10.17
N GLU A 90 -3.68 7.34 -11.23
CA GLU A 90 -4.89 7.47 -12.05
C GLU A 90 -5.82 6.32 -11.70
N TYR A 91 -7.09 6.63 -11.46
CA TYR A 91 -8.07 5.65 -11.02
C TYR A 91 -9.47 6.02 -11.48
N LYS A 92 -10.36 5.04 -11.40
CA LYS A 92 -11.76 5.13 -11.78
C LYS A 92 -12.63 4.87 -10.56
N VAL A 93 -13.60 5.75 -10.31
CA VAL A 93 -14.65 5.57 -9.29
C VAL A 93 -16.00 5.68 -9.99
N ARG A 94 -16.82 4.64 -9.94
CA ARG A 94 -18.22 4.66 -10.41
C ARG A 94 -18.39 5.19 -11.85
N GLY A 95 -17.45 4.87 -12.74
CA GLY A 95 -17.47 5.36 -14.12
C GLY A 95 -16.54 6.53 -14.42
N TYR A 96 -16.14 7.31 -13.42
CA TYR A 96 -15.42 8.58 -13.58
C TYR A 96 -13.92 8.41 -13.32
N ILE A 97 -13.08 9.07 -14.13
CA ILE A 97 -11.62 9.03 -14.01
C ILE A 97 -11.17 10.21 -13.16
N HIS A 98 -10.33 9.91 -12.18
CA HIS A 98 -9.75 10.86 -11.23
C HIS A 98 -8.23 10.63 -11.16
N HIS A 99 -7.55 11.63 -10.60
CA HIS A 99 -6.11 11.56 -10.37
C HIS A 99 -5.75 12.24 -9.05
N PHE A 100 -4.75 11.71 -8.38
CA PHE A 100 -4.07 12.42 -7.30
C PHE A 100 -2.57 12.19 -7.34
N THR A 101 -1.84 13.08 -6.67
CA THR A 101 -0.42 12.92 -6.40
C THR A 101 -0.20 12.82 -4.89
N MET A 102 0.53 11.80 -4.44
CA MET A 102 1.05 11.76 -3.07
C MET A 102 2.51 12.17 -3.09
N LEU A 103 2.84 13.23 -2.33
CA LEU A 103 4.22 13.70 -2.18
C LEU A 103 5.11 12.63 -1.54
N ARG A 104 6.39 12.60 -1.90
CA ARG A 104 7.36 11.61 -1.40
C ARG A 104 7.43 11.56 0.13
N SER A 105 7.34 12.72 0.79
CA SER A 105 7.29 12.82 2.26
C SER A 105 6.04 12.16 2.84
N LEU A 106 4.88 12.37 2.20
CA LEU A 106 3.62 11.74 2.60
C LEU A 106 3.68 10.23 2.39
N VAL A 107 4.15 9.75 1.23
CA VAL A 107 4.32 8.32 0.96
C VAL A 107 5.17 7.66 2.03
N LYS A 108 6.30 8.28 2.41
CA LYS A 108 7.16 7.76 3.48
C LYS A 108 6.43 7.69 4.82
N ALA A 109 5.70 8.74 5.20
CA ALA A 109 4.95 8.78 6.47
C ALA A 109 3.84 7.72 6.52
N GLU A 110 3.10 7.55 5.42
CA GLU A 110 2.03 6.55 5.31
C GLU A 110 2.60 5.14 5.39
N LEU A 111 3.68 4.83 4.65
CA LEU A 111 4.33 3.51 4.70
C LEU A 111 4.86 3.18 6.11
N MET A 112 5.43 4.16 6.81
CA MET A 112 5.85 3.98 8.21
C MET A 112 4.66 3.66 9.11
N THR A 113 3.53 4.35 8.92
CA THR A 113 2.30 4.11 9.67
C THR A 113 1.73 2.72 9.39
N THR A 114 1.70 2.30 8.12
CA THR A 114 1.27 0.96 7.72
C THR A 114 2.14 -0.12 8.36
N LEU A 115 3.47 0.02 8.33
CA LEU A 115 4.40 -0.89 9.01
C LEU A 115 4.14 -1.00 10.51
N MET A 116 3.93 0.13 11.18
CA MET A 116 3.61 0.14 12.62
C MET A 116 2.28 -0.56 12.93
N LYS A 117 1.28 -0.42 12.04
CA LYS A 117 -0.01 -1.11 12.16
C LYS A 117 0.17 -2.63 12.01
N MET A 118 0.88 -3.07 10.98
CA MET A 118 1.17 -4.50 10.70
C MET A 118 1.89 -5.18 11.86
N ARG A 119 2.83 -4.47 12.50
CA ARG A 119 3.53 -4.97 13.70
C ARG A 119 2.60 -5.21 14.89
N ARG A 120 1.51 -4.44 15.03
CA ARG A 120 0.58 -4.59 16.17
C ARG A 120 -0.41 -5.75 15.98
N SER A 121 -0.56 -6.25 14.76
CA SER A 121 -1.47 -7.35 14.41
C SER A 121 -0.79 -8.72 14.37
N LEU A 122 0.54 -8.76 14.51
CA LEU A 122 1.37 -9.96 14.62
C LEU A 122 1.67 -10.24 16.10
#